data_AF-A0A1V2QEH7-F1
#
_entry.id   AF-A0A1V2QEH7-F1
#
_cell.length_a   1.000
_cell.length_b   1.000
_cell.length_c   1.000
_cell.angle_alpha   90.00
_cell.angle_beta   90.00
_cell.angle_gamma   90.00
#
_symmetry.space_group_name_H-M   'P 1'
#
loop_
_entity.id
_entity.type
_entity.pdbx_description
1 polymer ?
#
loop_
_entity_poly.entity_id
_entity_poly.type
_entity_poly.pdbx_seq_one_letter_code
_entity_poly.pdbx_strand_id
1 'polypeptide(L)'
;MPADGRSDFDFVFGRWQVRNRKLVDVVDPTCDEWVGFDSAAATEPILGGLGHVEWTNPTADTARWEQAFSYDGGATWRTNWTMDFTRTE
;
A
#
# COMPACT_ATOMS: atom_id res chain seq x y z
N MET A 1 18.28 -16.45 -17.57
CA MET A 1 18.43 -15.10 -16.97
C MET A 1 17.82 -15.18 -15.58
N PRO A 2 18.47 -14.65 -14.52
CA PRO A 2 17.78 -14.44 -13.26
C PRO A 2 16.52 -13.60 -13.52
N ALA A 3 15.44 -13.83 -12.77
CA ALA A 3 14.29 -12.94 -12.83
C ALA A 3 14.75 -11.53 -12.43
N ASP A 4 14.43 -10.51 -13.24
CA ASP A 4 14.57 -9.12 -12.79
C ASP A 4 13.34 -8.77 -11.94
N GLY A 5 13.51 -7.99 -10.87
CA GLY A 5 12.49 -7.81 -9.82
C GLY A 5 11.25 -7.02 -10.25
N ARG A 6 11.05 -6.79 -11.55
CA ARG A 6 9.98 -5.94 -12.12
C ARG A 6 8.58 -6.52 -11.90
N SER A 7 8.47 -7.84 -11.77
CA SER A 7 7.22 -8.55 -11.53
C SER A 7 7.03 -8.95 -10.06
N ASP A 8 7.95 -8.58 -9.16
CA ASP A 8 7.88 -8.98 -7.75
C ASP A 8 6.59 -8.50 -7.06
N PHE A 9 5.95 -7.46 -7.61
CA PHE A 9 4.73 -6.82 -7.08
C PHE A 9 3.48 -7.03 -7.96
N ASP A 10 3.51 -7.94 -8.94
CA ASP A 10 2.37 -8.14 -9.86
C ASP A 10 1.07 -8.49 -9.11
N PHE A 11 1.19 -9.13 -7.95
CA PHE A 11 0.05 -9.54 -7.12
C PHE A 11 -0.68 -8.38 -6.42
N VAL A 12 -0.02 -7.23 -6.22
CA VAL A 12 -0.63 -6.07 -5.52
C VAL A 12 -1.27 -5.09 -6.49
N PHE A 13 -0.93 -5.13 -7.78
CA PHE A 13 -1.52 -4.22 -8.76
C PHE A 13 -3.03 -4.40 -8.92
N GLY A 14 -3.72 -3.29 -9.09
CA GLY A 14 -5.17 -3.22 -9.19
C GLY A 14 -5.80 -2.44 -8.04
N ARG A 15 -7.13 -2.51 -7.98
CA ARG A 15 -7.94 -1.84 -6.95
C ARG A 15 -8.44 -2.85 -5.95
N TRP A 16 -8.30 -2.52 -4.68
CA TRP A 16 -8.62 -3.39 -3.56
C TRP A 16 -9.59 -2.70 -2.61
N GLN A 17 -10.62 -3.44 -2.21
CA GLN A 17 -11.38 -3.14 -1.00
C GLN A 17 -10.72 -3.91 0.14
N VAL A 18 -10.26 -3.19 1.16
CA VAL A 18 -9.50 -3.74 2.27
C VAL A 18 -10.41 -3.80 3.49
N ARG A 19 -10.63 -5.00 4.01
CA ARG A 19 -11.34 -5.23 5.28
C ARG A 19 -10.31 -5.43 6.38
N ASN A 20 -10.00 -4.38 7.10
CA ASN A 20 -9.04 -4.43 8.20
C ASN A 20 -9.69 -5.06 9.42
N ARG A 21 -8.93 -5.87 10.15
CA ARG A 21 -9.29 -6.34 11.48
C ARG A 21 -8.03 -6.43 12.35
N LYS A 22 -8.13 -6.02 13.61
CA LYS A 22 -7.08 -6.23 14.61
C LYS A 22 -7.71 -6.57 15.96
N LEU A 23 -6.93 -7.17 16.86
CA LEU A 23 -7.33 -7.28 18.26
C LEU A 23 -7.44 -5.88 18.86
N VAL A 24 -8.41 -5.69 19.77
CA VAL A 24 -8.59 -4.44 20.50
C VAL A 24 -7.35 -4.13 21.33
N ASP A 25 -6.81 -5.14 22.03
CA ASP A 25 -5.52 -5.11 22.71
C ASP A 25 -4.58 -6.17 22.10
N VAL A 26 -3.61 -5.70 21.30
CA VAL A 26 -2.67 -6.59 20.60
C VAL A 26 -1.52 -7.10 21.49
N VAL A 27 -1.38 -6.56 22.70
CA VAL A 27 -0.32 -6.96 23.64
C VAL A 27 -0.83 -7.83 24.78
N ASP A 28 -2.15 -7.86 25.03
CA ASP A 28 -2.78 -8.81 25.93
C ASP A 28 -2.92 -10.21 25.26
N PRO A 29 -2.22 -11.25 25.75
CA PRO A 29 -2.29 -12.59 25.17
C PRO A 29 -3.65 -13.29 25.35
N THR A 30 -4.54 -12.72 26.17
CA THR A 30 -5.88 -13.23 26.43
C THR A 30 -6.98 -12.49 25.68
N CYS A 31 -6.66 -11.37 25.01
CA CYS A 31 -7.64 -10.61 24.25
C CYS A 31 -8.14 -11.43 23.04
N ASP A 32 -9.46 -11.58 22.95
CA ASP A 32 -10.15 -12.23 21.84
C ASP A 32 -11.14 -11.30 21.12
N GLU A 33 -11.22 -10.03 21.53
CA GLU A 33 -12.07 -9.00 20.92
C GLU A 33 -11.42 -8.41 19.66
N TRP A 34 -12.17 -8.36 18.56
CA TRP A 34 -11.71 -7.84 17.27
C TRP A 34 -12.44 -6.55 16.90
N VAL A 35 -11.67 -5.54 16.49
CA VAL A 35 -12.19 -4.31 15.85
C VAL A 35 -11.87 -4.34 14.36
N GLY A 36 -12.87 -3.99 13.53
CA GLY A 36 -12.75 -3.94 12.08
C GLY A 36 -13.08 -2.58 11.51
N PHE A 37 -12.47 -2.25 10.37
CA PHE A 37 -12.76 -1.05 9.58
C PHE A 37 -12.43 -1.30 8.11
N ASP A 38 -13.21 -0.68 7.23
CA ASP A 38 -13.01 -0.81 5.78
C ASP A 38 -12.16 0.35 5.24
N SER A 39 -11.32 0.05 4.27
CA SER A 39 -10.55 1.03 3.50
C SER A 39 -10.44 0.60 2.03
N ALA A 40 -9.90 1.48 1.18
CA ALA A 40 -9.61 1.15 -0.20
C ALA A 40 -8.15 1.44 -0.53
N ALA A 41 -7.60 0.65 -1.45
CA ALA A 41 -6.26 0.86 -1.99
C ALA A 41 -6.25 0.65 -3.51
N ALA A 42 -5.34 1.33 -4.21
CA ALA A 42 -5.11 1.12 -5.62
C ALA A 42 -3.63 1.24 -5.95
N THR A 43 -3.06 0.22 -6.58
CA THR A 43 -1.64 0.20 -6.95
C THR A 43 -1.51 -0.01 -8.45
N GLU A 44 -0.68 0.80 -9.09
CA GLU A 44 -0.49 0.76 -10.54
C GLU A 44 1.00 0.73 -10.89
N PRO A 45 1.44 -0.17 -11.79
CA PRO A 45 2.81 -0.17 -12.27
C PRO A 45 3.07 1.02 -13.19
N ILE A 46 4.29 1.53 -13.12
CA ILE A 46 4.79 2.56 -14.02
C ILE A 46 6.20 2.19 -14.49
N LEU A 47 6.73 2.92 -15.47
CA LEU A 47 8.10 2.76 -15.96
C LEU A 47 8.44 1.31 -16.41
N GLY A 48 7.47 0.60 -16.98
CA GLY A 48 7.66 -0.78 -17.44
C GLY A 48 7.98 -1.77 -16.31
N GLY A 49 7.44 -1.54 -15.11
CA GLY A 49 7.65 -2.39 -13.93
C GLY A 49 8.87 -2.00 -13.10
N LEU A 50 9.50 -0.84 -13.36
CA LEU A 50 10.56 -0.28 -12.50
C LEU A 50 10.07 0.84 -11.57
N GLY A 51 8.76 1.00 -11.48
CA GLY A 51 8.12 1.86 -10.51
C GLY A 51 6.68 1.44 -10.27
N HIS A 52 6.11 1.93 -9.19
CA HIS A 52 4.67 1.86 -8.96
C HIS A 52 4.20 3.12 -8.23
N VAL A 53 2.90 3.34 -8.31
CA VAL A 53 2.19 4.34 -7.51
C VAL A 53 1.11 3.65 -6.71
N GLU A 54 0.87 4.13 -5.50
CA GLU A 54 -0.15 3.58 -4.60
C GLU A 54 -1.03 4.71 -4.08
N TRP A 55 -2.34 4.50 -4.12
CA TRP A 55 -3.33 5.28 -3.38
C TRP A 55 -3.84 4.44 -2.22
N THR A 56 -3.85 5.01 -1.01
CA THR A 56 -4.54 4.45 0.15
C THR A 56 -5.55 5.45 0.70
N ASN A 57 -6.76 4.98 1.00
CA ASN A 57 -7.83 5.78 1.57
C ASN A 57 -8.24 5.17 2.92
N PRO A 58 -7.55 5.51 4.03
CA PRO A 58 -7.79 4.89 5.33
C PRO A 58 -9.14 5.24 5.94
N THR A 59 -9.66 6.43 5.62
CA THR A 59 -10.95 6.95 6.07
C THR A 59 -11.69 7.63 4.91
N ALA A 60 -12.91 8.13 5.15
CA ALA A 60 -13.70 8.83 4.12
C ALA A 60 -13.15 10.23 3.76
N ASP A 61 -12.30 10.79 4.62
CA ASP A 61 -11.82 12.17 4.60
C ASP A 61 -10.30 12.29 4.49
N THR A 62 -9.58 11.16 4.47
CA THR A 62 -8.13 11.11 4.28
C THR A 62 -7.75 10.23 3.10
N ALA A 63 -6.67 10.60 2.43
CA ALA A 63 -6.01 9.77 1.44
C ALA A 63 -4.50 9.99 1.46
N ARG A 64 -3.73 8.98 1.07
CA ARG A 64 -2.30 9.07 0.84
C ARG A 64 -1.97 8.54 -0.54
N TRP A 65 -1.04 9.21 -1.20
CA TRP A 65 -0.44 8.75 -2.43
C TRP A 65 1.05 8.56 -2.24
N GLU A 66 1.59 7.46 -2.77
CA GLU A 66 3.00 7.13 -2.70
C GLU A 66 3.53 6.68 -4.06
N GLN A 67 4.79 6.98 -4.32
CA GLN A 67 5.53 6.52 -5.48
C GLN A 67 6.87 5.93 -5.06
N ALA A 68 7.19 4.77 -5.64
CA ALA A 68 8.47 4.12 -5.47
C ALA A 68 9.05 3.72 -6.82
N PHE A 69 10.38 3.89 -6.97
CA PHE A 69 11.14 3.42 -8.12
C PHE A 69 12.21 2.40 -7.69
N SER A 70 12.59 1.56 -8.62
CA SER A 70 13.86 0.84 -8.58
C SER A 70 14.88 1.49 -9.53
N TYR A 71 16.07 1.74 -9.01
CA TYR A 71 17.18 2.35 -9.77
C TYR A 71 18.24 1.32 -10.20
N ASP A 72 18.15 0.09 -9.72
CA ASP A 72 19.13 -0.98 -9.90
C ASP A 72 18.54 -2.21 -10.61
N GLY A 73 17.44 -2.02 -11.36
CA GLY A 73 16.85 -3.07 -12.18
C GLY A 73 15.91 -4.02 -11.42
N GLY A 74 15.32 -3.57 -10.33
CA GLY A 74 14.35 -4.30 -9.51
C GLY A 74 14.94 -4.94 -8.26
N ALA A 75 16.24 -4.76 -7.98
CA ALA A 75 16.88 -5.38 -6.81
C ALA A 75 16.55 -4.64 -5.51
N THR A 76 16.44 -3.31 -5.56
CA THR A 76 15.97 -2.48 -4.46
C THR A 76 14.94 -1.45 -4.93
N TRP A 77 14.08 -1.05 -4.00
CA TRP A 77 12.96 -0.14 -4.23
C TRP A 77 12.99 0.99 -3.23
N ARG A 78 12.76 2.21 -3.69
CA ARG A 78 12.76 3.41 -2.85
C ARG A 78 11.50 4.22 -3.09
N THR A 79 10.72 4.41 -2.04
CA THR A 79 9.69 5.46 -2.00
C THR A 79 10.40 6.81 -2.10
N ASN A 80 10.06 7.57 -3.13
CA ASN A 80 10.72 8.83 -3.46
C ASN A 80 9.77 10.04 -3.44
N TRP A 81 8.46 9.79 -3.34
CA TRP A 81 7.44 10.84 -3.21
C TRP A 81 6.23 10.31 -2.44
N THR A 82 5.81 11.06 -1.43
CA THR A 82 4.59 10.84 -0.66
C THR A 82 3.75 12.12 -0.67
N MET A 83 2.43 11.99 -0.77
CA MET A 83 1.47 13.07 -0.58
C MET A 83 0.38 12.64 0.39
N ASP A 84 0.05 13.52 1.34
CA ASP A 84 -1.04 13.36 2.29
C ASP A 84 -2.15 14.34 1.98
N PHE A 85 -3.37 13.82 1.90
CA PHE A 85 -4.58 14.58 1.59
C PHE A 85 -5.53 14.52 2.79
N THR A 86 -5.97 15.68 3.24
CA THR A 86 -7.06 15.84 4.21
C THR A 86 -8.11 16.76 3.58
N ARG A 87 -9.37 16.36 3.62
CA ARG A 87 -10.47 17.19 3.11
C ARG A 87 -10.61 18.46 3.96
N THR A 88 -10.65 19.63 3.32
CA THR A 88 -10.98 20.90 3.98
C THR A 88 -12.49 21.08 4.03
N GLU A 89 -12.97 21.81 5.04
CA GLU A 89 -14.38 22.21 5.19
C GLU A 89 -14.85 23.17 4.09
#